data_AF-A0A950EFN2-F1
#
_entry.id   AF-A0A950EFN2-F1
#
_cell.length_a   1.000
_cell.length_b   1.000
_cell.length_c   1.000
_cell.angle_alpha   90.00
_cell.angle_beta   90.00
_cell.angle_gamma   90.00
#
_symmetry.space_group_name_H-M   'P 1'
#
loop_
_entity.id
_entity.type
_entity.pdbx_description
1 polymer ?
#
loop_
_entity_poly.entity_id
_entity_poly.type
_entity_poly.pdbx_seq_one_letter_code
_entity_poly.pdbx_strand_id
1 'polypeptide(L)'
;MSLDAEGIPWIEQGTINVRATGAILALTYYLGLKAEALHMAGRTSEALEAIKVAEALAERSEERWWCAELGRLRAVFLAALGAEETQIEDSFCEAISTAREQKSVSLEKRAEETYAEYRRKKTDRSGGRGFRLPL
;
A
#
# COMPACT_ATOMS: atom_id res chain seq x y z
N MET A 1 18.12 -16.96 -1.58
CA MET A 1 16.71 -17.22 -1.93
C MET A 1 15.87 -16.51 -0.89
N SER A 2 15.21 -15.41 -1.26
CA SER A 2 14.39 -14.61 -0.33
C SER A 2 13.04 -15.30 -0.15
N LEU A 3 12.63 -15.52 1.10
CA LEU A 3 11.37 -16.18 1.51
C LEU A 3 10.10 -15.46 1.00
N ASP A 4 10.25 -14.27 0.42
CA ASP A 4 9.14 -13.36 0.12
C ASP A 4 8.36 -13.75 -1.16
N ALA A 5 9.01 -14.41 -2.12
CA ALA A 5 8.39 -14.73 -3.41
C ALA A 5 7.50 -15.99 -3.35
N GLU A 6 7.75 -16.91 -2.42
CA GLU A 6 6.96 -18.15 -2.28
C GLU A 6 5.54 -17.90 -1.78
N GLY A 7 5.28 -16.77 -1.11
CA GLY A 7 3.96 -16.39 -0.60
C GLY A 7 2.97 -15.92 -1.66
N ILE A 8 3.45 -15.45 -2.81
CA ILE A 8 2.61 -14.82 -3.85
C ILE A 8 1.56 -15.81 -4.41
N PRO A 9 1.92 -17.05 -4.80
CA PRO A 9 0.93 -18.03 -5.27
C PRO A 9 -0.14 -18.34 -4.23
N TRP A 10 0.20 -18.36 -2.94
CA TRP A 10 -0.76 -18.61 -1.86
C TRP A 10 -1.77 -17.47 -1.72
N ILE A 11 -1.32 -16.21 -1.81
CA ILE A 11 -2.20 -15.03 -1.80
C ILE A 11 -3.11 -15.03 -3.03
N GLU A 12 -2.59 -15.38 -4.20
CA GLU A 12 -3.38 -15.46 -5.44
C GLU A 12 -4.46 -16.55 -5.35
N GLN A 13 -4.10 -17.73 -4.85
CA GLN A 13 -5.06 -18.81 -4.64
C GLN A 13 -6.11 -18.46 -3.58
N GLY A 14 -5.71 -17.83 -2.48
CA GLY A 14 -6.64 -17.31 -1.47
C GLY A 14 -7.63 -16.29 -2.05
N THR A 15 -7.14 -15.39 -2.90
CA THR A 15 -7.95 -14.38 -3.58
C THR A 15 -9.01 -15.01 -4.50
N ILE A 16 -8.64 -16.03 -5.26
CA ILE A 16 -9.57 -16.79 -6.11
C ILE A 16 -10.63 -17.49 -5.26
N ASN A 17 -10.22 -18.13 -4.16
CA ASN A 17 -11.13 -18.85 -3.28
C ASN A 17 -12.14 -17.91 -2.61
N VAL A 18 -11.72 -16.72 -2.16
CA VAL A 18 -12.61 -15.70 -1.58
C VAL A 18 -13.57 -15.12 -2.61
N ARG A 19 -13.12 -14.88 -3.85
CA ARG A 19 -14.02 -14.45 -4.93
C ARG A 19 -15.10 -15.49 -5.24
N ALA A 20 -14.77 -16.79 -5.14
CA ALA A 20 -15.69 -17.88 -5.43
C ALA A 20 -16.79 -18.07 -4.37
N THR A 21 -16.61 -17.56 -3.14
CA THR A 21 -17.62 -17.67 -2.07
C THR A 21 -18.65 -16.55 -2.09
N GLY A 22 -18.50 -15.55 -2.97
CA GLY A 22 -19.33 -14.33 -2.97
C GLY A 22 -19.05 -13.39 -1.78
N ALA A 23 -18.09 -13.74 -0.92
CA ALA A 23 -17.60 -12.87 0.14
C ALA A 23 -16.66 -11.82 -0.49
N ILE A 24 -17.24 -10.69 -0.91
CA ILE A 24 -16.47 -9.49 -1.31
C ILE A 24 -15.69 -8.93 -0.09
N LEU A 25 -16.08 -9.32 1.12
CA LEU A 25 -15.38 -9.03 2.37
C LEU A 25 -13.92 -9.53 2.34
N ALA A 26 -13.01 -8.60 2.54
CA ALA A 26 -11.55 -8.65 2.61
C ALA A 26 -10.78 -8.70 1.28
N LEU A 27 -11.42 -8.54 0.11
CA LEU A 27 -10.68 -8.58 -1.15
C LEU A 27 -9.71 -7.40 -1.31
N THR A 28 -10.09 -6.21 -0.83
CA THR A 28 -9.19 -5.03 -0.80
C THR A 28 -7.96 -5.27 0.09
N TYR A 29 -8.14 -5.95 1.22
CA TYR A 29 -7.07 -6.36 2.13
C TYR A 29 -6.08 -7.32 1.48
N TYR A 30 -6.55 -8.40 0.85
CA TYR A 30 -5.65 -9.37 0.19
C TYR A 30 -4.88 -8.75 -0.98
N LEU A 31 -5.47 -7.80 -1.70
CA LEU A 31 -4.77 -7.06 -2.75
C LEU A 31 -3.69 -6.14 -2.17
N GLY A 32 -3.92 -5.54 -1.00
CA GLY A 32 -2.89 -4.81 -0.25
C GLY A 32 -1.71 -5.71 0.13
N LEU A 33 -1.97 -6.88 0.71
CA LEU A 33 -0.93 -7.87 1.02
C LEU A 33 -0.17 -8.36 -0.22
N LYS A 34 -0.88 -8.57 -1.34
CA LYS A 34 -0.25 -8.92 -2.62
C LYS A 34 0.71 -7.81 -3.05
N ALA A 35 0.29 -6.55 -2.95
CA ALA A 35 1.11 -5.41 -3.33
C ALA A 35 2.36 -5.30 -2.45
N GLU A 36 2.24 -5.49 -1.13
CA GLU A 36 3.37 -5.55 -0.21
C GLU A 36 4.38 -6.64 -0.61
N ALA A 37 3.90 -7.86 -0.87
CA ALA A 37 4.74 -8.97 -1.29
C ALA A 37 5.46 -8.70 -2.63
N LEU A 38 4.75 -8.11 -3.60
CA LEU A 38 5.33 -7.69 -4.88
C LEU A 38 6.44 -6.66 -4.68
N HIS A 39 6.23 -5.67 -3.81
CA HIS A 39 7.24 -4.67 -3.50
C HIS A 39 8.47 -5.29 -2.83
N MET A 40 8.29 -6.19 -1.85
CA MET A 40 9.39 -6.91 -1.21
C MET A 40 10.20 -7.75 -2.21
N ALA A 41 9.53 -8.31 -3.23
CA ALA A 41 10.18 -9.04 -4.33
C ALA A 41 10.85 -8.14 -5.38
N GLY A 42 10.91 -6.82 -5.17
CA GLY A 42 11.50 -5.86 -6.11
C GLY A 42 10.61 -5.51 -7.31
N ARG A 43 9.37 -5.99 -7.33
CA ARG A 43 8.38 -5.78 -8.41
C ARG A 43 7.48 -4.59 -8.09
N THR A 44 8.07 -3.46 -7.70
CA THR A 44 7.34 -2.29 -7.18
C THR A 44 6.33 -1.70 -8.18
N SER A 45 6.63 -1.71 -9.48
CA SER A 45 5.66 -1.26 -10.49
C SER A 45 4.39 -2.12 -10.49
N GLU A 46 4.54 -3.45 -10.34
CA GLU A 46 3.39 -4.36 -10.26
C GLU A 46 2.66 -4.24 -8.93
N ALA A 47 3.37 -3.93 -7.84
CA ALA A 47 2.75 -3.59 -6.56
C ALA A 47 1.82 -2.37 -6.70
N LEU A 48 2.27 -1.32 -7.40
CA LEU A 48 1.46 -0.13 -7.62
C LEU A 48 0.22 -0.42 -8.48
N GLU A 49 0.33 -1.28 -9.50
CA GLU A 49 -0.84 -1.73 -10.27
C GLU A 49 -1.82 -2.54 -9.39
N ALA A 50 -1.32 -3.39 -8.49
CA ALA A 50 -2.17 -4.11 -7.53
C ALA A 50 -2.93 -3.16 -6.59
N ILE A 51 -2.30 -2.07 -6.15
CA ILE A 51 -2.97 -1.01 -5.38
C ILE A 51 -4.09 -0.35 -6.18
N LYS A 52 -3.84 0.05 -7.44
CA LYS A 52 -4.89 0.64 -8.30
C LYS A 52 -6.10 -0.28 -8.46
N VAL A 53 -5.86 -1.59 -8.60
CA VAL A 53 -6.95 -2.59 -8.67
C VAL A 53 -7.71 -2.67 -7.34
N ALA A 54 -7.02 -2.58 -6.20
CA ALA A 54 -7.64 -2.57 -4.88
C ALA A 54 -8.49 -1.32 -4.64
N GLU A 55 -8.00 -0.15 -5.07
CA GLU A 55 -8.70 1.14 -4.96
C GLU A 55 -9.96 1.16 -5.83
N ALA A 56 -9.87 0.74 -7.10
CA ALA A 56 -11.03 0.63 -7.98
C ALA A 56 -12.09 -0.36 -7.46
N LEU A 57 -11.66 -1.40 -6.71
CA LEU A 57 -12.56 -2.31 -6.02
C LEU A 57 -13.21 -1.65 -4.79
N ALA A 58 -12.45 -0.88 -4.02
CA ALA A 58 -12.97 -0.16 -2.86
C ALA A 58 -14.00 0.91 -3.26
N GLU A 59 -13.81 1.60 -4.40
CA GLU A 59 -14.76 2.57 -4.93
C GLU A 59 -16.11 1.96 -5.34
N ARG A 60 -16.07 0.76 -5.96
CA ARG A 60 -17.29 0.06 -6.40
C ARG A 60 -17.98 -0.74 -5.31
N SER A 61 -17.39 -0.82 -4.11
CA SER A 61 -17.92 -1.59 -2.99
C SER A 61 -18.13 -0.69 -1.77
N GLU A 62 -18.86 -1.19 -0.78
CA GLU A 62 -18.95 -0.52 0.53
C GLU A 62 -17.77 -0.91 1.44
N GLU A 63 -16.80 -1.67 0.93
CA GLU A 63 -15.62 -2.10 1.67
C GLU A 63 -14.59 -0.97 1.76
N ARG A 64 -14.75 -0.11 2.77
CA ARG A 64 -13.87 1.05 2.95
C ARG A 64 -12.80 0.86 4.00
N TRP A 65 -12.92 -0.11 4.90
CA TRP A 65 -12.11 -0.21 6.12
C TRP A 65 -10.59 -0.32 5.92
N TRP A 66 -10.12 -0.68 4.71
CA TRP A 66 -8.69 -0.80 4.38
C TRP A 66 -8.16 0.33 3.46
N CYS A 67 -9.00 1.27 2.99
CA CYS A 67 -8.57 2.27 2.01
C CYS A 67 -7.42 3.17 2.49
N ALA A 68 -7.39 3.50 3.79
CA ALA A 68 -6.29 4.28 4.35
C ALA A 68 -4.94 3.58 4.18
N GLU A 69 -4.91 2.25 4.36
CA GLU A 69 -3.68 1.48 4.19
C GLU A 69 -3.28 1.38 2.71
N LEU A 70 -4.25 1.24 1.80
CA LEU A 70 -3.98 1.26 0.35
C LEU A 70 -3.31 2.58 -0.07
N GLY A 71 -3.83 3.73 0.39
CA GLY A 71 -3.23 5.03 0.13
C GLY A 71 -1.81 5.17 0.71
N ARG A 72 -1.57 4.63 1.91
CA ARG A 72 -0.23 4.63 2.52
C ARG A 72 0.76 3.78 1.70
N LEU A 73 0.36 2.58 1.29
CA LEU A 73 1.18 1.70 0.43
C LEU A 73 1.45 2.33 -0.93
N ARG A 74 0.46 3.01 -1.52
CA ARG A 74 0.62 3.78 -2.76
C ARG A 74 1.76 4.80 -2.62
N ALA A 75 1.74 5.60 -1.55
CA ALA A 75 2.78 6.59 -1.28
C ALA A 75 4.18 5.95 -1.14
N VAL A 76 4.27 4.82 -0.43
CA VAL A 76 5.52 4.04 -0.28
C VAL A 76 6.06 3.59 -1.63
N PHE A 77 5.21 3.03 -2.49
CA PHE A 77 5.63 2.51 -3.80
C PHE A 77 5.99 3.64 -4.77
N LEU A 78 5.25 4.75 -4.77
CA LEU A 78 5.60 5.95 -5.54
C LEU A 78 6.98 6.48 -5.13
N ALA A 79 7.26 6.53 -3.83
CA ALA A 79 8.54 7.00 -3.32
C ALA A 79 9.70 6.05 -3.70
N ALA A 80 9.47 4.74 -3.66
CA ALA A 80 10.46 3.74 -4.10
C ALA A 80 10.74 3.81 -5.61
N LEU A 81 9.75 4.20 -6.43
CA LEU A 81 9.91 4.41 -7.87
C LEU A 81 10.49 5.78 -8.23
N GLY A 82 10.70 6.67 -7.25
CA GLY A 82 11.22 8.02 -7.50
C GLY A 82 10.22 8.93 -8.22
N ALA A 83 8.92 8.77 -7.95
CA ALA A 83 7.88 9.65 -8.45
C ALA A 83 8.05 11.10 -7.95
N GLU A 84 7.29 12.02 -8.55
CA GLU A 84 7.26 13.41 -8.12
C GLU A 84 6.84 13.53 -6.65
N GLU A 85 7.51 14.41 -5.91
CA GLU A 85 7.29 14.57 -4.48
C GLU A 85 5.83 14.89 -4.17
N THR A 86 5.21 15.77 -4.94
CA THR A 86 3.82 16.17 -4.75
C THR A 86 2.90 14.95 -4.77
N GLN A 87 3.11 14.00 -5.70
CA GLN A 87 2.30 12.79 -5.80
C GLN A 87 2.47 11.87 -4.57
N ILE A 88 3.66 11.82 -4.01
CA ILE A 88 3.97 11.02 -2.81
C ILE A 88 3.32 11.66 -1.58
N GLU A 89 3.47 12.98 -1.40
CA GLU A 89 2.92 13.70 -0.25
C GLU A 89 1.40 13.75 -0.29
N ASP A 90 0.80 13.96 -1.46
CA ASP A 90 -0.65 13.92 -1.65
C ASP A 90 -1.21 12.54 -1.28
N SER A 91 -0.53 11.45 -1.67
CA SER A 91 -0.94 10.09 -1.30
C SER A 91 -0.89 9.84 0.21
N PHE A 92 0.14 10.34 0.91
CA PHE A 92 0.19 10.26 2.38
C PHE A 92 -0.90 11.10 3.04
N CYS A 93 -1.15 12.32 2.56
CA CYS A 93 -2.19 13.19 3.09
C CYS A 93 -3.58 12.57 2.93
N GLU A 94 -3.85 11.99 1.75
CA GLU A 94 -5.11 11.29 1.48
C GLU A 94 -5.28 10.06 2.39
N ALA A 95 -4.23 9.26 2.58
CA ALA A 95 -4.25 8.10 3.47
C ALA A 95 -4.60 8.49 4.92
N ILE A 96 -4.00 9.57 5.43
CA ILE A 96 -4.26 10.10 6.78
C ILE A 96 -5.69 10.65 6.88
N SER A 97 -6.16 11.43 5.89
CA SER A 97 -7.55 11.93 5.86
C SER A 97 -8.55 10.78 5.87
N THR A 98 -8.30 9.78 5.03
CA THR A 98 -9.13 8.57 4.92
C THR A 98 -9.17 7.81 6.24
N ALA A 99 -8.03 7.64 6.92
CA ALA A 99 -8.00 6.98 8.23
C ALA A 99 -8.83 7.73 9.29
N ARG A 100 -8.77 9.07 9.29
CA ARG A 100 -9.56 9.93 10.18
C ARG A 100 -11.05 9.83 9.89
N GLU A 101 -11.45 9.85 8.62
CA GLU A 101 -12.84 9.66 8.19
C GLU A 101 -13.38 8.29 8.60
N GLN A 102 -12.54 7.26 8.49
CA GLN A 102 -12.84 5.89 8.95
C GLN A 102 -12.80 5.74 10.47
N LYS A 103 -12.36 6.76 11.21
CA LYS A 103 -12.15 6.76 12.67
C LYS A 103 -11.19 5.63 13.11
N SER A 104 -10.21 5.30 12.27
CA SER A 104 -9.24 4.24 12.52
C SER A 104 -7.93 4.81 13.05
N VAL A 105 -7.78 4.85 14.38
CA VAL A 105 -6.58 5.38 15.05
C VAL A 105 -5.32 4.58 14.70
N SER A 106 -5.43 3.26 14.51
CA SER A 106 -4.29 2.42 14.17
C SER A 106 -3.76 2.72 12.76
N LEU A 107 -4.65 2.86 11.78
CA LEU A 107 -4.27 3.17 10.40
C LEU A 107 -3.76 4.61 10.27
N GLU A 108 -4.37 5.56 10.99
CA GLU A 108 -3.90 6.95 11.04
C GLU A 108 -2.45 7.01 11.52
N LYS A 109 -2.16 6.43 12.68
CA LYS A 109 -0.80 6.44 13.26
C LYS A 109 0.23 5.80 12.32
N ARG A 110 -0.12 4.66 11.73
CA ARG A 110 0.77 3.96 10.80
C ARG A 110 1.07 4.81 9.56
N ALA A 111 0.08 5.52 9.03
CA ALA A 111 0.27 6.45 7.92
C ALA A 111 1.14 7.65 8.31
N GLU A 112 0.88 8.27 9.47
CA GLU A 112 1.66 9.39 9.99
C GLU A 112 3.12 9.00 10.26
N GLU A 113 3.38 7.84 10.86
CA GLU A 113 4.73 7.34 11.14
C GLU A 113 5.52 7.08 9.86
N THR A 114 4.87 6.45 8.87
CA THR A 114 5.49 6.19 7.56
C THR A 114 5.79 7.50 6.82
N TYR A 115 4.88 8.47 6.88
CA TYR A 115 5.07 9.78 6.27
C TYR A 115 6.18 10.59 6.96
N ALA A 116 6.25 10.55 8.28
CA ALA A 116 7.33 11.19 9.03
C ALA A 116 8.69 10.60 8.67
N GLU A 117 8.78 9.29 8.50
CA GLU A 117 9.99 8.61 8.01
C GLU A 117 10.35 9.03 6.57
N TYR A 118 9.35 9.18 5.70
CA TYR A 118 9.55 9.73 4.35
C TYR A 118 10.21 11.11 4.38
N ARG A 119 9.64 12.02 5.16
CA ARG A 119 10.12 13.41 5.30
C ARG A 119 11.54 13.48 5.87
N ARG A 120 11.87 12.63 6.87
CA ARG A 120 13.23 12.51 7.42
C ARG A 120 14.23 12.07 6.36
N LYS A 121 13.97 10.92 5.72
CA LYS A 121 14.87 10.37 4.69
C LYS A 121 15.04 11.28 3.49
N LYS A 122 14.01 12.04 3.12
CA LYS A 122 14.13 13.07 2.07
C LYS A 122 15.12 14.15 2.49
N THR A 123 15.01 14.66 3.71
CA THR A 123 15.90 15.71 4.23
C THR A 123 17.37 15.25 4.26
N ASP A 124 17.60 13.96 4.53
CA ASP A 124 18.93 13.34 4.55
C ASP A 124 19.47 12.98 3.14
N ARG A 125 18.60 12.92 2.10
CA ARG A 125 18.92 12.40 0.76
C ARG A 125 19.49 13.42 -0.23
N SER A 126 20.21 14.42 0.26
CA SER A 126 21.25 15.08 -0.55
C SER A 126 22.38 14.11 -0.99
N GLY A 127 22.36 12.84 -0.56
CA GLY A 127 23.27 11.77 -1.02
C GLY A 127 22.60 10.43 -1.40
N GLY A 128 22.15 10.30 -2.65
CA GLY A 128 22.38 9.15 -3.55
C GLY A 128 22.11 7.66 -3.17
N ARG A 129 21.40 7.29 -2.10
CA ARG A 129 21.06 5.86 -1.83
C ARG A 129 19.57 5.56 -1.79
N GLY A 130 19.19 4.39 -2.34
CA GLY A 130 17.82 3.93 -2.61
C GLY A 130 16.82 4.20 -1.49
N PHE A 131 15.64 4.70 -1.87
CA PHE A 131 14.59 5.11 -0.94
C PHE A 131 13.77 3.89 -0.55
N ARG A 132 13.84 3.46 0.72
CA ARG A 132 13.01 2.36 1.22
C ARG A 132 12.36 2.77 2.53
N LEU A 133 11.03 2.78 2.53
CA LEU A 133 10.21 3.02 3.71
C LEU A 133 9.82 1.70 4.35
N PRO A 134 9.50 1.69 5.65
CA PRO A 134 8.92 0.53 6.30
C PRO A 134 7.57 0.19 5.66
N LEU A 135 7.30 -1.11 5.52
CA LEU A 135 5.98 -1.62 5.17
C LEU A 135 5.06 -1.55 6.38
#